data_AF-A0A511MRX7-F1
#
_entry.id   AF-A0A511MRX7-F1
#
_cell.length_a   1.000
_cell.length_b   1.000
_cell.length_c   1.000
_cell.angle_alpha   90.00
_cell.angle_beta   90.00
_cell.angle_gamma   90.00
#
_symmetry.space_group_name_H-M   'P 1'
#
loop_
_entity.id
_entity.type
_entity.pdbx_description
1 polymer ?
#
loop_
_entity_poly.entity_id
_entity_poly.type
_entity_poly.pdbx_seq_one_letter_code
_entity_poly.pdbx_strand_id
1 'polypeptide(L)'
;MRLVVNRSQTAVKGKRGGHKGIEFNLTCQLQLTDEESWLVQQYTLLEYPLTWRTIQGTRLVGDTIGSLLNGSSQTVSDVKTLLSNEAVIKDAIDELPTLFEVCRTFGGKEIIDYPREKRVIARG
;
A
#
# COMPACT_ATOMS: atom_id res chain seq x y z
N MET A 1 -1.48 -5.42 12.39
CA MET A 1 -0.55 -4.94 11.33
C MET A 1 0.22 -3.68 11.74
N ARG A 2 1.43 -3.46 11.20
CA ARG A 2 2.17 -2.18 11.23
C ARG A 2 2.95 -1.94 9.94
N LEU A 3 3.08 -0.67 9.53
CA LEU A 3 3.97 -0.24 8.44
C LEU A 3 5.23 0.40 9.02
N VAL A 4 6.40 -0.05 8.56
CA VAL A 4 7.70 0.55 8.88
C VAL A 4 8.14 1.39 7.69
N VAL A 5 8.40 2.68 7.91
CA VAL A 5 8.81 3.63 6.86
C VAL A 5 10.16 4.23 7.22
N ASN A 6 11.11 4.18 6.29
CA ASN A 6 12.41 4.84 6.40
C ASN A 6 12.60 5.83 5.25
N ARG A 7 13.09 7.02 5.57
CA ARG A 7 13.47 8.05 4.59
C ARG A 7 14.96 8.35 4.77
N SER A 8 15.70 8.37 3.69
CA SER A 8 17.10 8.79 3.69
C SER A 8 17.44 9.60 2.45
N GLN A 9 18.61 10.24 2.44
CA GLN A 9 19.11 10.99 1.29
C GLN A 9 20.58 10.68 1.05
N THR A 10 20.97 10.63 -0.22
CA THR A 10 22.35 10.38 -0.65
C THR A 10 22.80 11.50 -1.58
N ALA A 11 23.95 12.09 -1.28
CA ALA A 11 24.55 13.09 -2.17
C ALA A 11 25.15 12.41 -3.41
N VAL A 12 24.72 12.82 -4.60
CA VAL A 12 25.26 12.30 -5.86
C VAL A 12 26.47 13.13 -6.28
N LYS A 13 27.66 12.52 -6.26
CA LYS A 13 28.90 13.15 -6.73
C LYS A 13 29.06 12.97 -8.24
N GLY A 14 29.36 14.04 -8.97
CA GLY A 14 29.68 13.99 -10.39
C GLY A 14 31.09 13.42 -10.65
N LYS A 15 31.33 12.86 -11.86
CA LYS A 15 32.61 12.28 -12.30
C LYS A 15 33.82 13.27 -12.28
N ARG A 16 33.59 14.56 -12.01
CA ARG A 16 34.62 15.62 -11.87
C ARG A 16 34.54 16.36 -10.52
N GLY A 17 34.01 15.73 -9.48
CA GLY A 17 34.02 16.30 -8.12
C GLY A 17 32.97 17.41 -7.85
N GLY A 18 32.20 17.83 -8.85
CA GLY A 18 31.05 18.72 -8.66
C GLY A 18 29.84 18.02 -8.03
N HIS A 19 29.07 18.75 -7.22
CA HIS A 19 27.78 18.28 -6.71
C HIS A 19 26.78 18.12 -7.87
N LYS A 20 26.28 16.89 -8.09
CA LYS A 20 25.33 16.59 -9.18
C LYS A 20 23.86 16.64 -8.72
N GLY A 21 23.62 16.52 -7.41
CA GLY A 21 22.30 16.59 -6.81
C GLY A 21 22.20 15.77 -5.52
N ILE A 22 20.98 15.63 -5.02
CA ILE A 22 20.60 14.75 -3.91
C ILE A 22 19.58 13.76 -4.44
N GLU A 23 19.76 12.49 -4.12
CA GLU A 23 18.75 11.46 -4.29
C GLU A 23 18.12 11.17 -2.94
N PHE A 24 16.81 10.92 -2.94
CA PHE A 24 16.04 10.56 -1.77
C PHE A 24 15.62 9.10 -1.89
N ASN A 25 15.78 8.34 -0.81
CA ASN A 25 15.35 6.96 -0.74
C ASN A 25 14.20 6.83 0.26
N LEU A 26 13.18 6.07 -0.14
CA LEU A 26 12.05 5.69 0.70
C LEU A 26 11.98 4.16 0.74
N THR A 27 12.07 3.59 1.93
CA THR A 27 11.92 2.15 2.16
C THR A 27 10.69 1.92 3.01
N CYS A 28 9.84 0.97 2.60
CA CYS A 28 8.61 0.61 3.28
C CYS A 28 8.58 -0.89 3.53
N GLN A 29 8.19 -1.32 4.73
CA GLN A 29 8.00 -2.72 5.07
C GLN A 29 6.71 -2.93 5.86
N LEU A 30 5.85 -3.81 5.38
CA LEU A 30 4.64 -4.22 6.07
C LEU A 30 4.94 -5.38 7.01
N GLN A 31 4.45 -5.30 8.25
CA GLN A 31 4.50 -6.39 9.21
C GLN A 31 3.09 -6.73 9.63
N LEU A 32 2.69 -7.97 9.36
CA LEU A 32 1.39 -8.52 9.70
C LEU A 32 1.47 -9.23 11.06
N THR A 33 0.33 -9.31 11.73
CA THR A 33 0.12 -10.27 12.83
C THR A 33 0.03 -11.69 12.27
N ASP A 34 0.07 -12.70 13.14
CA ASP A 34 -0.03 -14.11 12.73
C ASP A 34 -1.38 -14.38 12.03
N GLU A 35 -2.47 -13.82 12.53
CA GLU A 35 -3.81 -13.94 11.94
C GLU A 35 -3.87 -13.31 10.54
N GLU A 36 -3.40 -12.08 10.38
CA GLU A 36 -3.37 -11.38 9.09
C GLU A 36 -2.46 -12.12 8.09
N SER A 37 -1.33 -12.66 8.56
CA SER A 37 -0.43 -13.47 7.72
C SER A 37 -1.11 -14.75 7.25
N TRP A 38 -1.88 -15.41 8.11
CA TRP A 38 -2.69 -16.56 7.75
C TRP A 38 -3.75 -16.20 6.70
N LEU A 39 -4.46 -15.08 6.85
CA LEU A 39 -5.43 -14.61 5.85
C LEU A 39 -4.77 -14.38 4.47
N VAL A 40 -3.60 -13.73 4.45
CA VAL A 40 -2.86 -13.49 3.21
C VAL A 40 -2.47 -14.80 2.52
N GLN A 41 -2.06 -15.82 3.27
CA GLN A 41 -1.73 -17.13 2.71
C GLN A 41 -2.98 -17.87 2.22
N GLN A 42 -4.01 -17.94 3.07
CA GLN A 42 -5.25 -18.67 2.80
C GLN A 42 -5.96 -18.16 1.53
N TYR A 43 -6.00 -16.84 1.35
CA TYR A 43 -6.64 -16.21 0.19
C TYR A 43 -5.67 -15.84 -0.94
N THR A 44 -4.41 -16.29 -0.87
CA THR A 44 -3.37 -16.04 -1.89
C THR A 44 -3.22 -14.54 -2.24
N LEU A 45 -3.23 -13.69 -1.22
CA LEU A 45 -3.26 -12.23 -1.39
C LEU A 45 -1.88 -11.59 -1.65
N LEU A 46 -0.81 -12.38 -1.81
CA LEU A 46 0.54 -11.84 -2.02
C LEU A 46 0.64 -10.93 -3.25
N GLU A 47 -0.07 -11.29 -4.33
CA GLU A 47 -0.12 -10.51 -5.57
C GLU A 47 -1.22 -9.44 -5.58
N TYR A 48 -1.92 -9.24 -4.46
CA TYR A 48 -2.94 -8.22 -4.35
C TYR A 48 -2.30 -6.82 -4.50
N PRO A 49 -2.70 -6.02 -5.50
CA PRO A 49 -2.10 -4.72 -5.76
C PRO A 49 -2.57 -3.68 -4.75
N LEU A 50 -1.62 -2.99 -4.13
CA LEU A 50 -1.86 -1.91 -3.16
C LEU A 50 -1.76 -0.55 -3.81
N THR A 51 -0.69 -0.33 -4.58
CA THR A 51 -0.47 0.96 -5.24
C THR A 51 -0.43 0.79 -6.75
N TRP A 52 -0.64 1.90 -7.46
CA TRP A 52 -0.70 1.93 -8.91
C TRP A 52 0.12 3.11 -9.43
N ARG A 53 0.76 2.91 -10.57
CA ARG A 53 1.53 3.95 -11.27
C ARG A 53 1.00 4.07 -12.69
N THR A 54 0.96 5.29 -13.21
CA THR A 54 0.57 5.54 -14.59
C THR A 54 1.81 5.87 -15.41
N ILE A 55 2.13 5.01 -16.38
CA ILE A 55 3.23 5.21 -17.32
C ILE A 55 2.64 5.29 -18.72
N GLN A 56 2.82 6.44 -19.39
CA GLN A 56 2.33 6.67 -20.76
C GLN A 56 0.83 6.37 -20.94
N GLY A 57 0.01 6.68 -19.93
CA GLY A 57 -1.44 6.41 -19.93
C GLY A 57 -1.82 4.97 -19.55
N THR A 58 -0.86 4.06 -19.40
CA THR A 58 -1.10 2.70 -18.91
C THR A 58 -0.95 2.64 -17.39
N ARG A 59 -1.96 2.08 -16.72
CA ARG A 59 -1.93 1.83 -15.28
C ARG A 59 -1.20 0.51 -15.02
N LEU A 60 -0.10 0.57 -14.28
CA LEU A 60 0.71 -0.56 -13.87
C LEU A 60 0.66 -0.71 -12.35
N VAL A 61 0.75 -1.95 -11.87
CA VAL A 61 0.86 -2.23 -10.44
C VAL A 61 2.17 -1.65 -9.91
N GLY A 62 2.10 -0.94 -8.79
CA GLY A 62 3.25 -0.41 -8.08
C GLY A 62 3.75 -1.41 -7.04
N ASP A 63 3.16 -1.36 -5.86
CA ASP A 63 3.42 -2.27 -4.74
C ASP A 63 2.27 -3.27 -4.60
N THR A 64 2.60 -4.50 -4.21
CA THR A 64 1.66 -5.54 -3.77
C THR A 64 1.81 -5.78 -2.27
N ILE A 65 0.90 -6.56 -1.67
CA ILE A 65 1.10 -7.03 -0.29
C ILE A 65 2.44 -7.75 -0.17
N GLY A 66 2.76 -8.66 -1.10
CA GLY A 66 4.00 -9.42 -1.11
C GLY A 66 5.24 -8.54 -1.22
N SER A 67 5.23 -7.50 -2.07
CA SER A 67 6.38 -6.60 -2.20
C SER A 67 6.63 -5.80 -0.93
N LEU A 68 5.58 -5.36 -0.22
CA LEU A 68 5.74 -4.65 1.05
C LEU A 68 6.12 -5.57 2.21
N LEU A 69 5.68 -6.83 2.23
CA LEU A 69 6.13 -7.81 3.24
C LEU A 69 7.64 -8.07 3.13
N ASN A 70 8.14 -8.21 1.90
CA ASN A 70 9.56 -8.39 1.60
C ASN A 70 10.38 -7.10 1.78
N GLY A 71 9.71 -5.95 1.91
CA GLY A 71 10.30 -4.63 1.90
C GLY A 71 10.42 -4.07 0.48
N SER A 72 9.88 -2.88 0.26
CA SER A 72 10.04 -2.14 -0.99
C SER A 72 10.95 -0.93 -0.78
N SER A 73 11.72 -0.57 -1.80
CA SER A 73 12.59 0.59 -1.80
C SER A 73 12.47 1.35 -3.10
N GLN A 74 12.44 2.69 -3.01
CA GLN A 74 12.37 3.58 -4.16
C GLN A 74 13.33 4.75 -3.98
N THR A 75 13.99 5.10 -5.08
CA THR A 75 14.87 6.27 -5.16
C THR A 75 14.22 7.31 -6.06
N VAL A 76 14.12 8.54 -5.57
CA VAL A 76 13.53 9.67 -6.29
C VAL A 76 14.44 10.89 -6.19
N SER A 77 14.38 11.76 -7.20
CA SER A 77 15.24 12.95 -7.29
C SER A 77 14.71 14.16 -6.52
N ASP A 78 13.47 14.10 -6.01
CA ASP A 78 12.84 15.21 -5.31
C ASP A 78 12.01 14.75 -4.11
N VAL A 79 12.00 15.60 -3.08
CA VAL A 79 11.34 15.31 -1.80
C VAL A 79 9.82 15.30 -1.92
N LYS A 80 9.23 16.05 -2.87
CA LYS A 80 7.76 16.09 -3.03
C LYS A 80 7.24 14.76 -3.54
N THR A 81 7.90 14.18 -4.53
CA THR A 81 7.62 12.83 -5.03
C THR A 81 7.81 11.79 -3.94
N LEU A 82 8.86 11.91 -3.10
CA LEU A 82 9.04 11.01 -1.96
C LEU A 82 7.82 11.05 -1.02
N LEU A 83 7.41 12.24 -0.59
CA LEU A 83 6.29 12.40 0.33
C LEU A 83 4.95 11.98 -0.30
N SER A 84 4.77 12.24 -1.59
CA SER A 84 3.61 11.79 -2.36
C SER A 84 3.53 10.26 -2.41
N ASN A 85 4.64 9.59 -2.75
CA ASN A 85 4.68 8.13 -2.81
C ASN A 85 4.45 7.50 -1.44
N GLU A 86 5.00 8.11 -0.38
CA GLU A 86 4.75 7.67 0.98
C GLU A 86 3.27 7.77 1.37
N ALA A 87 2.61 8.90 1.07
CA ALA A 87 1.19 9.08 1.35
C ALA A 87 0.35 8.02 0.64
N VAL A 88 0.60 7.78 -0.64
CA VAL A 88 -0.09 6.72 -1.43
C VAL A 88 0.08 5.34 -0.80
N ILE A 89 1.29 5.00 -0.31
CA ILE A 89 1.51 3.72 0.37
C ILE A 89 0.72 3.66 1.69
N LYS A 90 0.72 4.74 2.49
CA LYS A 90 -0.04 4.79 3.75
C LYS A 90 -1.53 4.61 3.53
N ASP A 91 -2.09 5.36 2.57
CA ASP A 91 -3.51 5.28 2.23
C ASP A 91 -3.88 3.85 1.79
N ALA A 92 -3.04 3.20 0.97
CA ALA A 92 -3.26 1.82 0.57
C ALA A 92 -3.20 0.82 1.74
N ILE A 93 -2.35 1.07 2.75
CA ILE A 93 -2.29 0.24 3.96
C ILE A 93 -3.50 0.46 4.87
N ASP A 94 -4.04 1.68 4.92
CA ASP A 94 -5.24 2.00 5.71
C ASP A 94 -6.50 1.26 5.19
N GLU A 95 -6.50 0.81 3.93
CA GLU A 95 -7.57 0.00 3.33
C GLU A 95 -7.49 -1.50 3.69
N LEU A 96 -6.30 -2.01 4.05
CA LEU A 96 -6.08 -3.44 4.32
C LEU A 96 -6.93 -4.04 5.46
N PRO A 97 -7.18 -3.35 6.59
CA PRO A 97 -8.04 -3.87 7.64
C PRO A 97 -9.45 -4.22 7.13
N THR A 98 -9.99 -3.41 6.20
CA THR A 98 -11.29 -3.68 5.58
C THR A 98 -11.24 -4.92 4.70
N LEU A 99 -10.17 -5.07 3.90
CA LEU A 99 -9.95 -6.28 3.10
C LEU A 99 -9.88 -7.52 3.99
N PHE A 100 -9.11 -7.48 5.08
CA PHE A 100 -8.99 -8.61 6.00
C PHE A 100 -10.29 -8.91 6.72
N GLU A 101 -11.10 -7.91 7.07
CA GLU A 101 -12.43 -8.13 7.63
C GLU A 101 -13.35 -8.88 6.66
N VAL A 102 -13.33 -8.51 5.38
CA VAL A 102 -14.07 -9.27 4.35
C VAL A 102 -13.52 -10.69 4.23
N CYS A 103 -12.21 -10.88 4.29
CA CYS A 103 -11.63 -12.22 4.29
C CYS A 103 -12.08 -13.06 5.49
N ARG A 104 -12.30 -12.46 6.68
CA ARG A 104 -12.82 -13.16 7.85
C ARG A 104 -14.27 -13.62 7.70
N THR A 105 -15.08 -12.91 6.91
CA THR A 105 -16.50 -13.29 6.71
C THR A 105 -16.66 -14.40 5.66
N PHE A 106 -15.66 -14.61 4.80
CA PHE A 106 -15.69 -15.69 3.83
C PHE A 106 -15.70 -17.06 4.52
N GLY A 107 -16.73 -17.85 4.23
CA GLY A 107 -17.00 -19.15 4.88
C GLY A 107 -18.26 -19.15 5.74
N GLY A 108 -18.83 -17.97 6.03
CA GLY A 108 -20.16 -17.82 6.63
C GLY A 108 -21.28 -17.78 5.59
N LYS A 109 -22.52 -18.02 6.03
CA LYS A 109 -23.74 -17.81 5.24
C LYS A 109 -24.34 -16.46 5.63
N GLU A 110 -24.23 -15.46 4.76
CA GLU A 110 -25.00 -14.23 4.89
C GLU A 110 -26.37 -14.44 4.24
N ILE A 111 -27.46 -14.16 4.98
CA ILE A 111 -28.82 -14.15 4.44
C ILE A 111 -29.23 -12.69 4.30
N ILE A 112 -29.46 -12.25 3.07
CA ILE A 112 -29.93 -10.90 2.75
C ILE A 112 -31.34 -11.01 2.21
N ASP A 113 -32.31 -10.47 2.94
CA ASP A 113 -33.71 -10.43 2.51
C ASP A 113 -33.95 -9.27 1.53
N TYR A 114 -34.72 -9.57 0.46
CA TYR A 114 -35.07 -8.60 -0.58
C TYR A 114 -36.60 -8.43 -0.68
N PRO A 115 -37.09 -7.21 -0.96
CA PRO A 115 -36.31 -6.02 -1.30
C PRO A 115 -35.61 -5.41 -0.08
N ARG A 116 -34.36 -4.96 -0.27
CA ARG A 116 -33.61 -4.28 0.80
C ARG A 116 -34.43 -3.10 1.29
N GLU A 117 -34.78 -3.09 2.58
CA GLU A 117 -35.44 -1.95 3.19
C GLU A 117 -34.59 -0.70 2.97
N LYS A 118 -35.15 0.30 2.29
CA LYS A 118 -34.50 1.60 2.16
C LYS A 118 -34.41 2.19 3.57
N ARG A 119 -33.19 2.27 4.13
CA ARG A 119 -32.94 3.12 5.30
C ARG A 119 -33.34 4.55 4.94
N VAL A 120 -34.52 4.98 5.39
CA VAL A 120 -34.88 6.40 5.40
C VAL A 120 -34.01 7.03 6.46
N ILE A 121 -32.95 7.72 6.04
CA ILE A 121 -32.15 8.55 6.92
C ILE A 121 -33.01 9.78 7.21
N ALA A 122 -33.80 9.73 8.28
CA ALA A 122 -34.52 10.89 8.78
C ALA A 122 -33.46 11.90 9.25
N ARG A 123 -33.25 12.96 8.46
CA ARG A 123 -32.54 14.16 8.92
C ARG A 123 -33.52 14.93 9.80
N GLY A 124 -33.33 14.84 11.11
CA GLY A 124 -33.88 15.79 12.08
C GLY A 124 -33.01 17.04 12.16
#